data_AF-A0A4R5MMG4-F1
#
_entry.id   AF-A0A4R5MMG4-F1
#
_cell.length_a   1.000
_cell.length_b   1.000
_cell.length_c   1.000
_cell.angle_alpha   90.00
_cell.angle_beta   90.00
_cell.angle_gamma   90.00
#
_symmetry.space_group_name_H-M   'P 1'
#
loop_
_entity.id
_entity.type
_entity.pdbx_description
1 polymer ?
#
loop_
_entity_poly.entity_id
_entity_poly.type
_entity_poly.pdbx_seq_one_letter_code
_entity_poly.pdbx_strand_id
1 'polypeptide(L)'
;MLILNKFRAWLGILLCLISGFCPMLKVPIKGNWNLYQSDARLFFLTYTIISIAVLFLFIRKVGAFRFMSFVMSIWFVLAVAAVYFTANNYTKYGFANKLIGKVVHFQWGWIVLLVGVIFMLFSTKKGENITV
;
A
#
# COMPACT_ATOMS: atom_id res chain seq x y z
N MET A 1 -14.50 -9.44 -22.41
CA MET A 1 -14.75 -9.99 -21.04
C MET A 1 -13.50 -9.81 -20.17
N LEU A 2 -13.61 -9.50 -18.86
CA LEU A 2 -12.44 -9.46 -17.96
C LEU A 2 -12.24 -10.83 -17.31
N ILE A 3 -11.00 -11.31 -17.30
CA ILE A 3 -10.59 -12.58 -16.68
C ILE A 3 -9.78 -12.25 -15.43
N LEU A 4 -10.15 -12.87 -14.29
CA LEU A 4 -9.48 -12.69 -13.00
C LEU A 4 -8.60 -13.91 -12.67
N ASN A 5 -7.31 -13.68 -12.46
CA ASN A 5 -6.42 -14.65 -11.85
C ASN A 5 -6.59 -14.60 -10.32
N LYS A 6 -7.37 -15.55 -9.79
CA LYS A 6 -7.73 -15.62 -8.37
C LYS A 6 -6.50 -15.71 -7.46
N PHE A 7 -5.50 -16.51 -7.82
CA PHE A 7 -4.28 -16.67 -7.04
C PHE A 7 -3.57 -15.33 -6.87
N ARG A 8 -3.35 -14.60 -7.98
CA ARG A 8 -2.70 -13.29 -7.92
C ARG A 8 -3.50 -12.25 -7.13
N ALA A 9 -4.82 -12.25 -7.28
CA ALA A 9 -5.68 -11.32 -6.57
C ALA A 9 -5.62 -11.51 -5.05
N TRP A 10 -5.80 -12.77 -4.60
CA TRP A 10 -5.75 -13.09 -3.16
C TRP A 10 -4.35 -12.92 -2.58
N LEU A 11 -3.31 -13.32 -3.29
CA LEU A 11 -1.93 -13.11 -2.85
C LEU A 11 -1.61 -11.62 -2.74
N GLY A 12 -2.05 -10.80 -3.71
CA GLY A 12 -1.89 -9.35 -3.67
C GLY A 12 -2.56 -8.72 -2.46
N ILE A 13 -3.83 -9.07 -2.19
CA ILE A 13 -4.57 -8.62 -1.00
C ILE A 13 -3.83 -9.03 0.29
N LEU A 14 -3.41 -10.29 0.39
CA LEU A 14 -2.72 -10.80 1.58
C LEU A 14 -1.42 -10.04 1.84
N LEU A 15 -0.60 -9.82 0.81
CA LEU A 15 0.64 -9.06 0.91
C LEU A 15 0.39 -7.61 1.32
N CYS A 16 -0.64 -6.95 0.75
CA CYS A 16 -1.05 -5.61 1.16
C CYS A 16 -1.44 -5.56 2.65
N LEU A 17 -2.21 -6.54 3.14
CA LEU A 17 -2.60 -6.63 4.55
C LEU A 17 -1.38 -6.78 5.46
N ILE A 18 -0.55 -7.81 5.24
CA ILE A 18 0.59 -8.07 6.14
C ILE A 18 1.60 -6.93 6.14
N SER A 19 1.74 -6.22 5.01
CA SER A 19 2.68 -5.10 4.90
C SER A 19 2.43 -4.01 5.94
N GLY A 20 1.17 -3.76 6.30
CA GLY A 20 0.80 -2.74 7.30
C GLY A 20 1.37 -3.01 8.70
N PHE A 21 1.73 -4.26 8.99
CA PHE A 21 2.36 -4.69 10.24
C PHE A 21 3.87 -4.87 10.12
N CYS A 22 4.41 -4.89 8.90
CA CYS A 22 5.84 -4.92 8.67
C CYS A 22 6.50 -3.58 9.05
N PRO A 23 7.80 -3.57 9.38
CA PRO A 23 8.58 -2.34 9.54
C PRO A 23 8.50 -1.47 8.28
N MET A 24 7.89 -0.29 8.40
CA MET A 24 7.81 0.74 7.38
C MET A 24 8.90 1.79 7.55
N LEU A 25 9.21 2.15 8.79
CA LEU A 25 10.24 3.12 9.14
C LEU A 25 11.09 2.62 10.30
N LYS A 26 12.36 3.00 10.32
CA LYS A 26 13.22 2.87 11.49
C LYS A 26 13.47 4.25 12.05
N VAL A 27 13.03 4.46 13.29
CA VAL A 27 13.16 5.71 14.03
C VAL A 27 14.24 5.54 15.11
N PRO A 28 15.11 6.53 15.35
CA PRO A 28 16.33 6.35 16.16
C PRO A 28 16.12 5.86 17.59
N ILE A 29 15.03 6.30 18.24
CA ILE A 29 14.78 6.03 19.67
C ILE A 29 13.77 4.90 19.85
N LYS A 30 12.72 4.85 19.02
CA LYS A 30 11.61 3.90 19.16
C LYS A 30 11.74 2.65 18.26
N GLY A 31 12.78 2.57 17.44
CA GLY A 31 13.05 1.39 16.60
C GLY A 31 12.15 1.28 15.37
N ASN A 32 11.75 0.05 15.03
CA ASN A 32 10.95 -0.24 13.83
C ASN A 32 9.49 0.12 14.05
N TRP A 33 8.97 1.00 13.20
CA TRP A 33 7.58 1.41 13.18
C TRP A 33 6.86 0.76 12.00
N ASN A 34 5.68 0.26 12.27
CA ASN A 34 4.76 -0.18 11.24
C ASN A 34 3.97 1.01 10.64
N LEU A 35 3.03 0.73 9.74
CA LEU A 35 2.28 1.77 9.05
C LEU A 35 1.41 2.61 10.01
N TYR A 36 0.79 1.97 11.01
CA TYR A 36 -0.05 2.64 12.01
C TYR A 36 0.75 3.59 12.90
N GLN A 37 1.93 3.15 13.36
CA GLN A 37 2.82 3.96 14.19
C GLN A 37 3.41 5.14 13.39
N SER A 38 3.63 4.94 12.08
CA SER A 38 4.12 5.99 11.19
C SER A 38 3.09 7.09 11.00
N ASP A 39 1.86 6.72 10.65
CA ASP A 39 0.72 7.62 10.55
C ASP A 39 -0.59 6.80 10.56
N ALA A 40 -1.40 6.99 11.61
CA ALA A 40 -2.67 6.30 11.77
C ALA A 40 -3.65 6.59 10.61
N ARG A 41 -3.64 7.81 10.04
CA ARG A 41 -4.50 8.18 8.91
C ARG A 41 -4.12 7.40 7.67
N LEU A 42 -2.82 7.27 7.41
CA LEU A 42 -2.28 6.48 6.30
C LEU A 42 -2.67 5.01 6.43
N PHE A 43 -2.59 4.47 7.64
CA PHE A 43 -3.01 3.10 7.95
C PHE A 43 -4.49 2.87 7.65
N PHE A 44 -5.39 3.69 8.22
CA PHE A 44 -6.82 3.50 8.03
C PHE A 44 -7.26 3.66 6.58
N LEU A 45 -6.68 4.61 5.83
CA LEU A 45 -7.02 4.81 4.43
C LEU A 45 -6.53 3.62 3.57
N THR A 46 -5.31 3.13 3.84
CA THR A 46 -4.78 1.90 3.20
C THR A 46 -5.71 0.71 3.41
N TYR A 47 -6.13 0.45 4.65
CA TYR A 47 -7.02 -0.67 4.96
C TYR A 47 -8.43 -0.47 4.41
N THR A 48 -8.92 0.77 4.33
CA THR A 48 -10.22 1.07 3.69
C THR A 48 -10.20 0.68 2.21
N ILE A 49 -9.14 1.05 1.48
CA ILE A 49 -8.96 0.68 0.07
C ILE A 49 -8.91 -0.85 -0.08
N ILE A 50 -8.14 -1.53 0.77
CA ILE A 50 -8.04 -3.01 0.75
C ILE A 50 -9.41 -3.65 1.03
N SER A 51 -10.14 -3.19 2.05
CA SER A 51 -11.47 -3.72 2.40
C SER A 51 -12.49 -3.55 1.27
N ILE A 52 -12.50 -2.39 0.61
CA ILE A 52 -13.38 -2.17 -0.56
C ILE A 52 -12.98 -3.08 -1.73
N ALA A 53 -11.68 -3.29 -1.96
CA ALA A 53 -11.21 -4.22 -2.98
C ALA A 53 -11.66 -5.66 -2.68
N VAL A 54 -11.53 -6.11 -1.43
CA VAL A 54 -12.01 -7.43 -0.97
C VAL A 54 -13.51 -7.57 -1.20
N LEU A 55 -14.29 -6.54 -0.86
CA LEU A 55 -15.74 -6.53 -1.10
C LEU A 55 -16.06 -6.77 -2.58
N PHE A 56 -15.43 -6.03 -3.50
CA PHE A 56 -15.65 -6.20 -4.94
C PHE A 56 -15.23 -7.57 -5.46
N LEU A 57 -14.17 -8.15 -4.91
CA LEU A 57 -13.77 -9.51 -5.23
C LEU A 57 -14.81 -10.53 -4.73
N PHE A 58 -15.35 -10.34 -3.52
CA PHE A 58 -16.36 -11.20 -2.92
C PHE A 58 -17.68 -11.21 -3.71
N ILE A 59 -18.19 -10.03 -4.10
CA ILE A 59 -19.40 -9.90 -4.93
C ILE A 59 -19.15 -10.15 -6.43
N ARG A 60 -17.97 -10.69 -6.79
CA ARG A 60 -17.57 -11.07 -8.15
C ARG A 60 -17.61 -9.92 -9.17
N LYS A 61 -17.48 -8.67 -8.71
CA LYS A 61 -17.41 -7.48 -9.57
C LYS A 61 -15.97 -7.23 -10.02
N VAL A 62 -15.49 -8.05 -10.96
CA VAL A 62 -14.11 -8.04 -11.47
C VAL A 62 -13.66 -6.66 -12.00
N GLY A 63 -14.55 -5.93 -12.67
CA GLY A 63 -14.25 -4.58 -13.15
C GLY A 63 -14.00 -3.58 -12.01
N ALA A 64 -14.80 -3.64 -10.94
CA ALA A 64 -14.64 -2.80 -9.77
C ALA A 64 -13.40 -3.19 -8.95
N PHE A 65 -13.09 -4.48 -8.85
CA PHE A 65 -11.83 -4.94 -8.26
C PHE A 65 -10.62 -4.42 -9.03
N ARG A 66 -10.62 -4.50 -10.37
CA ARG A 66 -9.56 -3.94 -11.21
C ARG A 66 -9.38 -2.44 -10.97
N PHE A 67 -10.47 -1.69 -10.90
CA PHE A 67 -10.43 -0.27 -10.58
C PHE A 67 -9.78 -0.02 -9.20
N MET A 68 -10.17 -0.78 -8.18
CA MET A 68 -9.55 -0.69 -6.86
C MET A 68 -8.07 -1.07 -6.84
N SER A 69 -7.62 -2.01 -7.68
CA SER A 69 -6.19 -2.29 -7.84
C SER A 69 -5.43 -1.07 -8.36
N PHE A 70 -5.99 -0.31 -9.32
CA PHE A 70 -5.41 0.95 -9.78
C PHE A 70 -5.42 2.04 -8.69
N VAL A 71 -6.53 2.17 -7.95
CA VAL A 71 -6.62 3.10 -6.81
C VAL A 71 -5.54 2.76 -5.77
N MET A 72 -5.35 1.48 -5.45
CA MET A 72 -4.31 1.02 -4.54
C MET A 72 -2.90 1.33 -5.07
N SER A 73 -2.66 1.23 -6.38
CA SER A 73 -1.38 1.62 -6.99
C SER A 73 -1.09 3.12 -6.86
N ILE A 74 -2.07 3.97 -7.15
CA ILE A 74 -1.94 5.41 -6.99
C ILE A 74 -1.73 5.74 -5.50
N TRP A 75 -2.52 5.13 -4.63
CA TRP A 75 -2.41 5.31 -3.19
C TRP A 75 -1.05 4.92 -2.65
N PHE A 76 -0.45 3.81 -3.13
CA PHE A 76 0.91 3.41 -2.73
C PHE A 76 1.93 4.53 -3.01
N VAL A 77 1.90 5.12 -4.21
CA VAL A 77 2.81 6.23 -4.56
C VAL A 77 2.58 7.45 -3.67
N LEU A 78 1.31 7.80 -3.43
CA LEU A 78 0.95 8.90 -2.53
C LEU A 78 1.40 8.64 -1.08
N ALA A 79 1.26 7.41 -0.60
CA ALA A 79 1.65 7.02 0.75
C ALA A 79 3.17 7.10 0.95
N VAL A 80 3.95 6.56 0.01
CA VAL A 80 5.42 6.68 0.02
C VAL A 80 5.83 8.15 -0.02
N ALA A 81 5.24 8.94 -0.92
CA ALA A 81 5.55 10.36 -1.06
C ALA A 81 5.20 11.14 0.23
N ALA A 82 4.01 10.91 0.80
CA ALA A 82 3.58 11.55 2.05
C ALA A 82 4.55 11.25 3.19
N VAL A 83 4.94 9.98 3.36
CA VAL A 83 5.90 9.59 4.40
C VAL A 83 7.29 10.15 4.12
N TYR A 84 7.73 10.17 2.86
CA TYR A 84 9.01 10.75 2.45
C TYR A 84 9.07 12.26 2.73
N PHE A 85 8.03 13.01 2.36
CA PHE A 85 7.96 14.44 2.65
C PHE A 85 7.86 14.72 4.13
N THR A 86 7.11 13.91 4.88
CA THR A 86 7.00 14.06 6.33
C THR A 86 8.37 13.79 6.96
N ALA A 87 9.01 12.66 6.65
CA ALA A 87 10.35 12.28 7.10
C ALA A 87 11.40 13.39 6.87
N ASN A 88 11.44 13.96 5.65
CA ASN A 88 12.43 14.98 5.28
C ASN A 88 12.08 16.40 5.77
N ASN A 89 10.81 16.71 6.02
CA ASN A 89 10.36 18.03 6.49
C ASN A 89 10.02 18.07 7.99
N TYR A 90 10.29 17.01 8.77
CA TYR A 90 10.19 17.01 10.25
C TYR A 90 10.98 18.16 10.91
N THR A 91 11.86 18.82 10.16
CA THR A 91 12.65 20.01 10.51
C THR A 91 11.84 21.28 10.84
N LYS A 92 10.51 21.32 10.61
CA LYS A 92 9.71 22.55 10.82
C LYS A 92 9.29 22.85 12.26
N TYR A 93 9.42 21.92 13.22
CA TYR A 93 8.96 22.15 14.61
C TYR A 93 10.07 21.92 15.64
N GLY A 94 10.71 22.98 16.15
CA GLY A 94 11.55 22.94 17.36
C GLY A 94 12.96 22.30 17.24
N PHE A 95 13.91 22.83 18.02
CA PHE A 95 15.34 22.46 18.02
C PHE A 95 15.59 20.95 18.27
N ALA A 96 14.72 20.26 19.01
CA ALA A 96 14.80 18.82 19.25
C ALA A 96 14.46 17.95 18.01
N ASN A 97 13.58 18.41 17.11
CA ASN A 97 13.22 17.65 15.89
C ASN A 97 14.28 17.79 14.78
N LYS A 98 15.18 18.77 14.85
CA LYS A 98 16.32 18.91 13.92
C LYS A 98 17.31 17.73 14.01
N LEU A 99 17.41 17.07 15.16
CA LEU A 99 18.27 15.90 15.35
C LEU A 99 17.56 14.59 14.94
N ILE A 100 16.22 14.54 15.04
CA ILE A 100 15.42 13.32 14.81
C ILE A 100 15.06 13.15 13.33
N GLY A 101 14.77 14.24 12.61
CA GLY A 101 14.38 14.18 11.18
C GLY A 101 15.47 13.67 10.24
N LYS A 102 16.74 13.70 10.66
CA LYS A 102 17.88 13.31 9.81
C LYS A 102 18.14 11.79 9.75
N VAL A 103 17.35 10.97 10.47
CA VAL A 103 17.68 9.56 10.71
C VAL A 103 16.45 8.63 10.63
N VAL A 104 15.39 9.04 9.93
CA VAL A 104 14.26 8.15 9.64
C VAL A 104 14.56 7.36 8.36
N HIS A 105 14.76 6.05 8.49
CA HIS A 105 15.07 5.19 7.35
C HIS A 105 13.85 4.39 6.92
N PHE A 106 13.55 4.40 5.61
CA PHE A 106 12.57 3.49 5.02
C PHE A 106 12.99 2.04 5.26
N GLN A 107 12.02 1.18 5.54
CA GLN A 107 12.21 -0.24 5.80
C GLN A 107 11.46 -1.10 4.76
N TRP A 108 11.68 -2.41 4.83
CA TRP A 108 11.24 -3.37 3.81
C TRP A 108 9.71 -3.58 3.72
N GLY A 109 8.91 -3.10 4.69
CA GLY A 109 7.45 -3.16 4.62
C GLY A 109 6.87 -2.48 3.37
N TRP A 110 7.52 -1.43 2.88
CA TRP A 110 7.13 -0.77 1.62
C TRP A 110 7.29 -1.67 0.40
N ILE A 111 8.32 -2.54 0.40
CA ILE A 111 8.55 -3.52 -0.66
C ILE A 111 7.43 -4.56 -0.64
N VAL A 112 7.04 -5.05 0.55
CA VAL A 112 5.92 -6.01 0.69
C VAL A 112 4.62 -5.40 0.16
N LEU A 113 4.35 -4.14 0.51
CA LEU A 113 3.17 -3.41 0.03
C LEU A 113 3.21 -3.26 -1.49
N LEU A 114 4.36 -2.86 -2.06
CA LEU A 114 4.54 -2.72 -3.51
C LEU A 114 4.31 -4.04 -4.25
N VAL A 115 4.87 -5.15 -3.75
CA VAL A 115 4.66 -6.47 -4.34
C VAL A 115 3.18 -6.83 -4.29
N GLY A 116 2.50 -6.60 -3.16
CA GLY A 116 1.05 -6.80 -3.05
C GLY A 116 0.25 -6.00 -4.08
N VAL A 117 0.58 -4.71 -4.23
CA VAL A 117 -0.02 -3.82 -5.22
C VAL A 117 0.19 -4.34 -6.66
N ILE A 118 1.40 -4.78 -7.01
CA ILE A 118 1.72 -5.34 -8.32
C ILE A 118 0.88 -6.60 -8.59
N PHE A 119 0.77 -7.50 -7.61
CA PHE A 119 -0.07 -8.69 -7.72
C PHE A 119 -1.55 -8.34 -7.93
N MET A 120 -2.08 -7.35 -7.19
CA MET A 120 -3.44 -6.85 -7.40
C MET A 120 -3.63 -6.24 -8.78
N LEU A 121 -2.68 -5.42 -9.26
CA LEU A 121 -2.75 -4.72 -10.54
C LEU A 121 -2.76 -5.68 -11.73
N PHE A 122 -1.89 -6.70 -11.71
CA PHE A 122 -1.75 -7.69 -12.79
C PHE A 122 -2.56 -8.97 -12.58
N SER A 123 -3.56 -8.92 -11.68
CA SER A 123 -4.49 -10.03 -11.44
C SER A 123 -5.60 -10.11 -12.49
N THR A 124 -5.90 -9.02 -13.20
CA THR A 124 -6.97 -8.98 -14.22
C THR A 124 -6.41 -8.78 -15.62
N LYS A 125 -7.00 -9.47 -16.60
CA LYS A 125 -6.69 -9.33 -18.02
C LYS A 125 -7.96 -9.13 -18.84
N LYS A 126 -7.86 -8.42 -19.97
CA LYS A 126 -8.92 -8.40 -20.98
C LYS A 126 -8.81 -9.72 -21.75
N GLY A 127 -9.86 -10.53 -21.76
CA GLY A 127 -9.92 -11.70 -22.64
C GLY A 127 -9.92 -11.20 -24.09
N GLU A 128 -9.09 -11.82 -24.93
CA GLU A 128 -9.18 -11.64 -26.39
C GLU A 128 -10.60 -12.00 -26.83
N ASN A 129 -11.21 -11.11 -27.60
CA ASN A 129 -12.44 -11.45 -28.29
C ASN A 129 -12.04 -12.46 -29.35
N ILE A 130 -12.45 -13.71 -29.19
CA ILE A 130 -12.41 -14.68 -30.28
C ILE A 130 -13.47 -14.17 -31.26
N THR A 131 -13.04 -13.41 -32.27
CA THR A 131 -13.86 -13.16 -33.46
C THR A 131 -13.88 -14.46 -34.24
N VAL A 132 -14.92 -15.27 -34.01
CA VAL A 132 -15.28 -16.40 -34.88
C VAL A 132 -16.23 -15.88 -35.95
#